data_AF-A0AAV8X054-F1
#
_entry.id   AF-A0AAV8X054-F1
#
_cell.length_a   1.000
_cell.length_b   1.000
_cell.length_c   1.000
_cell.angle_alpha   90.00
_cell.angle_beta   90.00
_cell.angle_gamma   90.00
#
_symmetry.space_group_name_H-M   'P 1'
#
loop_
_entity.id
_entity.type
_entity.pdbx_description
1 polymer ?
#
loop_
_entity_poly.entity_id
_entity_poly.type
_entity_poly.pdbx_seq_one_letter_code
_entity_poly.pdbx_strand_id
1 'polypeptide(L)'
;MCTITSQINKFGDILTYFALRTFKYKSQNIRNLIIKLSDRDKKLFFFDLKELDWDEFLQTYFYGIRLYIFKESIDTLPEAKKKLKR
;
A
#
# COMPACT_ATOMS: atom_id res chain seq x y z
N MET A 1 -27.69 15.65 -11.71
CA MET A 1 -26.47 16.48 -11.56
C MET A 1 -26.38 16.85 -10.08
N CYS A 2 -25.52 16.34 -9.22
CA CYS A 2 -24.08 16.04 -9.30
C CYS A 2 -23.80 14.73 -8.52
N THR A 3 -23.34 13.68 -9.20
CA THR A 3 -23.17 12.34 -8.61
C THR A 3 -21.73 12.03 -8.18
N ILE A 4 -20.75 12.69 -8.80
CA ILE A 4 -19.33 12.47 -8.52
C ILE A 4 -18.93 13.09 -7.17
N THR A 5 -19.43 14.29 -6.86
CA THR A 5 -19.13 14.96 -5.59
C THR A 5 -19.70 14.23 -4.38
N SER A 6 -20.89 13.64 -4.51
CA SER A 6 -21.50 12.84 -3.43
C SER A 6 -20.80 11.50 -3.22
N GLN A 7 -20.28 10.88 -4.29
CA GLN A 7 -19.41 9.70 -4.20
C GLN A 7 -18.10 10.03 -3.48
N ILE A 8 -17.41 11.10 -3.89
CA ILE A 8 -16.15 11.55 -3.27
C ILE A 8 -16.33 11.82 -1.78
N ASN A 9 -17.42 12.50 -1.39
CA ASN A 9 -17.69 12.76 0.03
C ASN A 9 -17.92 11.46 0.82
N LYS A 10 -18.68 10.50 0.29
CA LYS A 10 -18.84 9.18 0.93
C LYS A 10 -17.52 8.44 1.10
N PHE A 11 -16.65 8.45 0.09
CA PHE A 11 -15.31 7.86 0.21
C PHE A 11 -14.46 8.63 1.24
N GLY A 12 -14.54 9.96 1.26
CA GLY A 12 -13.89 10.80 2.26
C GLY A 12 -14.29 10.43 3.69
N ASP A 13 -15.58 10.24 3.95
CA ASP A 13 -16.08 9.87 5.28
C ASP A 13 -15.56 8.49 5.72
N ILE A 14 -15.59 7.50 4.82
CA ILE A 14 -15.07 6.15 5.08
C ILE A 14 -13.56 6.20 5.34
N LEU A 15 -12.81 6.89 4.49
CA LEU A 15 -11.36 7.03 4.63
C LEU A 15 -10.99 7.75 5.92
N THR A 16 -11.74 8.79 6.31
CA THR A 16 -11.53 9.54 7.54
C THR A 16 -11.64 8.64 8.77
N TYR A 17 -12.61 7.71 8.78
CA TYR A 17 -12.75 6.74 9.85
C TYR A 17 -11.51 5.86 10.03
N PHE A 18 -10.93 5.38 8.92
CA PHE A 18 -9.74 4.52 8.97
C PHE A 18 -8.43 5.31 9.14
N ALA A 19 -8.34 6.52 8.59
CA ALA A 19 -7.12 7.31 8.61
C ALA A 19 -6.87 8.02 9.94
N LEU A 20 -7.94 8.50 10.62
CA LEU A 20 -7.79 9.31 11.83
C LEU A 20 -7.84 8.51 13.13
N ARG A 21 -8.14 7.21 13.06
CA ARG A 21 -8.23 6.36 14.25
C ARG A 21 -6.96 5.55 14.44
N THR A 22 -6.42 5.60 15.65
CA THR A 22 -5.36 4.69 16.05
C THR A 22 -5.96 3.34 16.43
N PHE A 23 -5.73 2.34 15.59
CA PHE A 23 -6.14 0.98 15.89
C PHE A 23 -5.06 0.28 16.72
N LYS A 24 -5.46 -0.21 17.90
CA LYS A 24 -4.58 -1.03 18.76
C LYS A 24 -4.82 -2.50 18.43
N TYR A 25 -3.87 -3.12 17.73
CA TYR A 25 -3.92 -4.55 17.42
C TYR A 25 -3.09 -5.36 18.42
N LYS A 26 -3.66 -6.47 18.91
CA LYS A 26 -2.92 -7.45 19.71
C LYS A 26 -2.13 -8.36 18.77
N SER A 27 -0.82 -8.18 18.69
CA SER A 27 0.07 -9.01 17.84
C SER A 27 0.89 -10.05 18.62
N GLN A 28 0.48 -10.41 19.83
CA GLN A 28 1.27 -11.30 20.70
C GLN A 28 1.53 -12.68 20.07
N ASN A 29 0.54 -13.28 19.41
CA ASN A 29 0.70 -14.58 18.77
C ASN A 29 1.73 -14.54 17.63
N ILE A 30 1.72 -13.45 16.84
CA ILE A 30 2.66 -13.25 15.74
C ILE A 30 4.08 -13.07 16.29
N ARG A 31 4.26 -12.27 17.35
CA ARG A 31 5.57 -12.11 18.01
C ARG A 31 6.09 -13.43 18.56
N ASN A 32 5.22 -14.20 19.23
CA ASN A 32 5.59 -15.51 19.77
C ASN A 32 5.97 -16.49 18.66
N LEU A 33 5.29 -16.44 17.52
CA LEU A 33 5.64 -17.24 16.35
C LEU A 33 7.03 -16.87 15.81
N ILE A 34 7.31 -15.58 15.62
CA ILE A 34 8.59 -15.09 15.12
C ILE A 34 9.75 -15.54 16.02
N ILE A 35 9.58 -15.47 17.36
CA ILE A 35 10.59 -15.91 18.32
C ILE A 35 10.91 -17.40 18.15
N LYS A 36 9.90 -18.23 17.83
CA LYS A 36 10.05 -19.68 17.67
C LYS A 36 10.61 -20.10 16.30
N LEU A 37 10.61 -19.22 15.31
CA LEU A 37 11.15 -19.52 13.98
C LEU A 37 12.67 -19.65 14.00
N SER A 38 13.18 -20.53 13.14
CA SER A 38 14.62 -20.61 12.88
C SER A 38 15.11 -19.33 12.18
N ASP A 39 16.40 -19.01 12.28
CA ASP A 39 16.95 -17.84 11.60
C ASP A 39 16.87 -17.96 10.07
N ARG A 40 16.83 -19.19 9.54
CA ARG A 40 16.54 -19.45 8.13
C ARG A 40 15.12 -19.03 7.77
N ASP A 41 14.13 -19.43 8.55
CA ASP A 41 12.72 -19.14 8.27
C ASP A 41 12.40 -17.67 8.47
N LYS A 42 13.01 -17.01 9.46
CA LYS A 42 12.90 -15.56 9.66
C LYS A 42 13.41 -14.78 8.44
N LYS A 43 14.44 -15.29 7.75
CA LYS A 43 14.95 -14.66 6.51
C LYS A 43 14.08 -14.96 5.30
N LEU A 44 13.49 -16.15 5.23
CA LEU A 44 12.60 -16.54 4.13
C LEU A 44 11.25 -15.82 4.19
N PHE A 45 10.74 -15.60 5.39
CA PHE A 45 9.45 -14.97 5.61
C PHE A 45 9.67 -13.62 6.28
N PHE A 46 9.45 -12.56 5.52
CA PHE A 46 9.57 -11.19 6.01
C PHE A 46 8.36 -10.85 6.90
N PHE A 47 8.58 -10.70 8.21
CA PHE A 47 7.52 -10.45 9.19
C PHE A 47 7.59 -9.08 9.87
N ASP A 48 8.75 -8.43 9.91
CA ASP A 48 8.91 -7.13 10.56
C ASP A 48 8.82 -5.99 9.54
N LEU A 49 7.64 -5.40 9.41
CA LEU A 49 7.39 -4.24 8.55
C LEU A 49 8.24 -3.01 8.92
N LYS A 50 8.89 -2.99 10.10
CA LYS A 50 9.82 -1.91 10.45
C LYS A 50 11.13 -1.97 9.67
N GLU A 51 11.53 -3.15 9.24
CA GLU A 51 12.73 -3.35 8.42
C GLU A 51 12.44 -3.15 6.93
N LEU A 52 11.19 -2.87 6.56
CA LEU A 52 10.77 -2.73 5.17
C LEU A 52 11.22 -1.37 4.64
N ASP A 53 11.93 -1.37 3.51
CA ASP A 53 12.09 -0.15 2.72
C ASP A 53 10.75 0.20 2.06
N TRP A 54 10.08 1.19 2.64
CA TRP A 54 8.77 1.63 2.18
C TRP A 54 8.83 2.29 0.80
N ASP A 55 9.93 2.96 0.47
CA ASP A 55 10.06 3.65 -0.81
C ASP A 55 10.21 2.64 -1.95
N GLU A 56 11.06 1.63 -1.78
CA GLU A 56 11.22 0.55 -2.75
C GLU A 56 9.94 -0.27 -2.90
N PHE A 57 9.30 -0.61 -1.77
CA PHE A 57 8.05 -1.36 -1.76
C PHE A 57 6.95 -0.63 -2.52
N LEU A 58 6.73 0.65 -2.21
CA LEU A 58 5.69 1.45 -2.86
C LEU A 58 5.97 1.66 -4.35
N GLN A 59 7.23 1.89 -4.74
CA GLN A 59 7.61 1.99 -6.15
C GLN A 59 7.25 0.71 -6.92
N THR A 60 7.65 -0.45 -6.39
CA THR A 60 7.37 -1.75 -7.01
C THR A 60 5.87 -2.03 -7.04
N TYR A 61 5.15 -1.68 -5.96
CA TYR A 61 3.71 -1.83 -5.86
C TYR A 61 2.96 -1.03 -6.93
N PHE A 62 3.25 0.27 -7.06
CA PHE A 62 2.61 1.12 -8.08
C PHE A 62 3.00 0.73 -9.50
N TYR A 63 4.22 0.28 -9.71
CA TYR A 63 4.65 -0.28 -10.99
C TYR A 63 3.83 -1.51 -11.38
N GLY A 64 3.62 -2.43 -10.43
CA GLY A 64 2.75 -3.59 -10.62
C GLY A 64 1.30 -3.20 -10.93
N ILE A 65 0.72 -2.25 -10.19
CA ILE A 65 -0.63 -1.74 -10.49
C ILE A 65 -0.72 -1.23 -11.92
N ARG A 66 0.24 -0.41 -12.35
CA ARG A 66 0.28 0.15 -13.70
C ARG A 66 0.30 -0.95 -14.76
N LEU A 67 1.21 -1.91 -14.63
CA LEU A 67 1.40 -2.96 -15.62
C LEU A 67 0.25 -3.96 -15.66
N TYR A 68 -0.27 -4.38 -14.50
CA TYR A 68 -1.17 -5.52 -14.43
C TYR A 68 -2.64 -5.13 -14.29
N ILE A 69 -2.94 -4.08 -13.51
CA ILE A 69 -4.31 -3.62 -13.31
C ILE A 69 -4.71 -2.67 -14.44
N PHE A 70 -3.90 -1.65 -14.70
CA PHE A 70 -4.18 -0.67 -15.75
C PHE A 70 -3.72 -1.09 -17.13
N LYS A 71 -2.88 -2.13 -17.23
CA LYS A 71 -2.36 -2.64 -18.51
C LYS A 71 -1.63 -1.57 -19.32
N GLU A 72 -0.99 -0.61 -18.64
CA GLU A 72 -0.24 0.47 -19.28
C GLU A 72 1.25 0.14 -19.26
N SER A 73 1.94 0.31 -20.39
CA SER A 73 3.41 0.22 -20.42
C SER A 73 4.05 1.32 -19.57
N ILE A 74 5.30 1.08 -19.17
CA ILE A 74 6.14 2.03 -18.44
C ILE A 74 6.58 3.16 -19.37
N ASP A 75 6.67 2.87 -20.68
CA ASP A 75 7.09 3.84 -21.70
C ASP A 75 6.17 5.05 -21.79
N THR A 76 4.93 4.93 -21.29
CA THR A 76 3.95 6.01 -21.26
C THR A 76 4.04 6.87 -19.99
N LEU A 77 4.95 6.57 -19.04
CA LEU A 77 5.20 7.42 -17.86
C LEU A 77 5.56 8.87 -18.21
N PRO A 78 6.43 9.16 -19.19
CA PRO A 78 6.78 10.54 -19.55
C PRO A 78 5.55 11.35 -19.98
N GLU A 79 4.62 10.74 -20.71
CA GLU A 79 3.37 11.37 -21.14
C GLU A 79 2.42 11.58 -19.95
N ALA A 80 2.28 10.59 -19.07
CA ALA A 80 1.51 10.72 -17.85
C ALA A 80 2.03 11.87 -16.95
N LYS A 81 3.37 12.00 -16.82
CA LYS A 81 4.01 13.11 -16.10
C LYS A 81 3.73 14.47 -16.75
N LYS A 82 3.69 14.56 -18.09
CA LYS A 82 3.30 15.79 -18.79
C LYS A 82 1.84 16.17 -18.54
N LYS A 83 0.93 15.18 -18.51
CA LYS A 83 -0.49 15.39 -18.19
C LYS A 83 -0.71 15.85 -16.75
N LEU A 84 0.04 15.30 -15.79
CA LEU A 84 -0.08 15.69 -14.37
C LEU A 84 0.34 17.14 -14.09
N LYS A 85 1.33 17.65 -14.85
CA LYS A 85 1.81 19.04 -14.72
C LYS A 85 0.91 20.07 -15.39
N ARG A 86 -0.14 19.63 -16.07
CA ARG A 86 -1.12 20.46 -16.77
C ARG A 86 -2.32 20.72 -15.86
#